data_AF-A0A964ELY3-F1
#
_entry.id   AF-A0A964ELY3-F1
#
_cell.length_a   1.000
_cell.length_b   1.000
_cell.length_c   1.000
_cell.angle_alpha   90.00
_cell.angle_beta   90.00
_cell.angle_gamma   90.00
#
_symmetry.space_group_name_H-M   'P 1'
#
loop_
_entity.id
_entity.type
_entity.pdbx_description
1 polymer ?
#
loop_
_entity_poly.entity_id
_entity_poly.type
_entity_poly.pdbx_seq_one_letter_code
_entity_poly.pdbx_strand_id
1 'polypeptide(L)'
;MPTIHLRLTQTAYIFQTGNELELSHATIEGLFYGEKVTGYAIPDTGDGTPGILPADFAEVIPPPEPAEAYYGKCLLTQVTNFYPEGTGDNASGETEIGIVRKEQVRVIHYPDCQQLVFHMPRYAWDAGQLRLMDAVSGTALSSSKVSDRLSGGTMIIWDTLPLKPGFYTIEADWPDGWTHRIRFIKMIPGYPQEAYSHPPGNVRMVQDDHTYRLFDSNGVEIRSGMEDLRQQILDKITGSGRRLEYEQSGRAGIITYCEQDLRIAFDWEFAAGNSVVYIFVPNPGQWEAATHTPLTRREEILDFVGAQVVRDKAPGCTYRIEDGWIDVFSRKSASRKS
;
A
#
# COMPACT_ATOMS: atom_id res chain seq x y z
N MET A 1 -30.26 -10.20 0.55
CA MET A 1 -30.46 -11.43 -0.24
C MET A 1 -30.28 -12.62 0.71
N PRO A 2 -30.97 -13.76 0.52
CA PRO A 2 -30.72 -14.93 1.35
C PRO A 2 -29.27 -15.43 1.14
N THR A 3 -28.58 -15.71 2.24
CA THR A 3 -27.23 -16.30 2.22
C THR A 3 -27.29 -17.81 2.49
N ILE A 4 -26.22 -18.51 2.15
CA ILE A 4 -26.00 -19.93 2.42
C ILE A 4 -24.65 -20.11 3.09
N HIS A 5 -24.59 -21.01 4.07
CA HIS A 5 -23.34 -21.39 4.72
C HIS A 5 -22.84 -22.70 4.14
N LEU A 6 -21.59 -22.70 3.70
CA LEU A 6 -20.94 -23.79 3.01
C LEU A 6 -19.69 -24.20 3.76
N ARG A 7 -19.43 -25.51 3.86
CA ARG A 7 -18.13 -26.04 4.26
C ARG A 7 -17.45 -26.68 3.06
N LEU A 8 -16.22 -26.27 2.77
CA LEU A 8 -15.46 -26.81 1.64
C LEU A 8 -15.06 -28.27 1.92
N THR A 9 -15.39 -29.16 1.00
CA THR A 9 -14.94 -30.56 0.99
C THR A 9 -13.65 -30.72 0.18
N GLN A 10 -13.36 -29.77 -0.72
CA GLN A 10 -12.17 -29.72 -1.56
C GLN A 10 -11.51 -28.34 -1.50
N THR A 11 -10.20 -28.28 -1.68
CA THR A 11 -9.48 -27.00 -1.78
C THR A 11 -9.82 -26.30 -3.10
N ALA A 12 -10.16 -25.01 -3.02
CA ALA A 12 -10.39 -24.15 -4.18
C ALA A 12 -9.79 -22.76 -3.92
N TYR A 13 -9.02 -22.25 -4.88
CA TYR A 13 -8.33 -20.96 -4.75
C TYR A 13 -7.46 -20.89 -3.48
N ILE A 14 -7.67 -19.89 -2.62
CA ILE A 14 -7.03 -19.78 -1.30
C ILE A 14 -7.77 -20.55 -0.19
N PHE A 15 -8.93 -21.15 -0.47
CA PHE A 15 -9.74 -21.81 0.53
C PHE A 15 -9.40 -23.30 0.57
N GLN A 16 -8.91 -23.75 1.73
CA GLN A 16 -8.56 -25.15 1.99
C GLN A 16 -9.80 -25.95 2.40
N THR A 17 -9.76 -27.27 2.23
CA THR A 17 -10.78 -28.17 2.78
C THR A 17 -11.07 -27.85 4.26
N GLY A 18 -12.36 -27.78 4.61
CA GLY A 18 -12.85 -27.43 5.93
C GLY A 18 -13.04 -25.92 6.18
N ASN A 19 -12.67 -25.04 5.24
CA ASN A 19 -13.08 -23.63 5.31
C ASN A 19 -14.61 -23.53 5.28
N GLU A 20 -15.13 -22.56 6.02
CA GLU A 20 -16.56 -22.24 6.02
C GLU A 20 -16.76 -20.86 5.40
N LEU A 21 -17.69 -20.78 4.44
CA LEU A 21 -18.01 -19.56 3.70
C LEU A 21 -19.50 -19.25 3.82
N GLU A 22 -19.83 -17.98 4.00
CA GLU A 22 -21.17 -17.45 3.79
C GLU A 22 -21.24 -16.82 2.39
N LEU A 23 -22.09 -17.34 1.51
CA LEU A 23 -22.22 -16.88 0.11
C LEU A 23 -23.69 -16.57 -0.22
N SER A 24 -23.93 -15.97 -1.38
CA SER A 24 -25.29 -15.84 -1.91
C SER A 24 -25.88 -17.22 -2.21
N HIS A 25 -27.16 -17.44 -1.89
CA HIS A 25 -27.82 -18.73 -2.11
C HIS A 25 -27.96 -19.10 -3.60
N ALA A 26 -27.84 -18.14 -4.52
CA ALA A 26 -28.01 -18.40 -5.94
C ALA A 26 -26.79 -19.10 -6.55
N THR A 27 -27.01 -20.30 -7.10
CA THR A 27 -26.02 -20.92 -8.00
C THR A 27 -26.02 -20.24 -9.35
N ILE A 28 -24.83 -20.11 -9.94
CA ILE A 28 -24.60 -19.52 -11.25
C ILE A 28 -23.86 -20.52 -12.15
N GLU A 29 -23.94 -20.32 -13.46
CA GLU A 29 -23.05 -20.97 -14.42
C GLU A 29 -21.80 -20.10 -14.63
N GLY A 30 -20.63 -20.72 -14.70
CA GLY A 30 -19.37 -20.00 -14.87
C GLY A 30 -18.22 -20.91 -15.30
N LEU A 31 -17.01 -20.37 -15.21
CA LEU A 31 -15.79 -21.11 -15.51
C LEU A 31 -14.94 -21.28 -14.25
N PHE A 32 -14.54 -22.52 -13.96
CA PHE A 32 -13.57 -22.86 -12.93
C PHE A 32 -12.37 -23.53 -13.62
N TYR A 33 -11.20 -22.90 -13.56
CA TYR A 33 -10.01 -23.32 -14.33
C TYR A 33 -10.26 -23.60 -15.83
N GLY A 34 -11.16 -22.83 -16.45
CA GLY A 34 -11.51 -22.95 -17.86
C GLY A 34 -12.59 -23.98 -18.17
N GLU A 35 -13.04 -24.75 -17.19
CA GLU A 35 -14.13 -25.71 -17.34
C GLU A 35 -15.48 -25.09 -16.94
N LYS A 36 -16.54 -25.42 -17.68
CA LYS A 36 -17.89 -24.98 -17.35
C LYS A 36 -18.39 -25.72 -16.11
N VAL A 37 -18.82 -24.97 -15.11
CA VAL A 37 -19.37 -25.51 -13.86
C VAL A 37 -20.63 -24.76 -13.45
N THR A 38 -21.48 -25.43 -12.67
CA THR A 38 -22.54 -24.80 -11.88
C THR A 38 -22.05 -24.70 -10.44
N GLY A 39 -22.14 -23.52 -9.83
CA GLY A 39 -21.52 -23.27 -8.54
C GLY A 39 -21.99 -22.00 -7.87
N TYR A 40 -21.35 -21.64 -6.76
CA TYR A 40 -21.66 -20.45 -5.97
C TYR A 40 -20.76 -19.29 -6.37
N ALA A 41 -21.33 -18.09 -6.52
CA ALA A 41 -20.53 -16.89 -6.78
C ALA A 41 -19.68 -16.55 -5.55
N ILE A 42 -18.37 -16.45 -5.73
CA ILE A 42 -17.44 -15.98 -4.70
C ILE A 42 -17.05 -14.52 -5.01
N PRO A 43 -17.21 -13.57 -4.07
CA PRO A 43 -16.83 -12.17 -4.32
C PRO A 43 -15.33 -11.96 -4.55
N ASP A 44 -14.49 -12.80 -3.95
CA ASP A 44 -13.03 -12.68 -3.98
C ASP A 44 -12.35 -14.05 -3.87
N THR A 45 -11.56 -14.44 -4.87
CA THR A 45 -10.84 -15.72 -4.87
C THR A 45 -9.50 -15.69 -4.12
N GLY A 46 -9.17 -14.57 -3.48
CA GLY A 46 -7.92 -14.33 -2.76
C GLY A 46 -6.97 -13.35 -3.44
N ASP A 47 -7.30 -12.92 -4.65
CA ASP A 47 -6.55 -11.95 -5.45
C ASP A 47 -7.33 -10.65 -5.73
N GLY A 48 -8.53 -10.50 -5.16
CA GLY A 48 -9.43 -9.38 -5.38
C GLY A 48 -10.40 -9.56 -6.53
N THR A 49 -10.33 -10.69 -7.24
CA THR A 49 -11.20 -10.98 -8.37
C THR A 49 -12.33 -11.94 -7.98
N PRO A 50 -13.56 -11.72 -8.48
CA PRO A 50 -14.66 -12.63 -8.24
C PRO A 50 -14.45 -13.95 -8.99
N GLY A 51 -15.03 -15.03 -8.47
CA GLY A 51 -14.95 -16.35 -9.06
C GLY A 51 -16.17 -17.20 -8.79
N ILE A 52 -16.04 -18.51 -9.03
CA ILE A 52 -17.11 -19.48 -8.85
C ILE A 52 -16.57 -20.69 -8.06
N LEU A 53 -17.26 -21.07 -6.99
CA LEU A 53 -17.01 -22.30 -6.25
C LEU A 53 -17.88 -23.41 -6.86
N PRO A 54 -17.32 -24.46 -7.48
CA PRO A 54 -18.13 -25.59 -7.96
C PRO A 54 -19.01 -26.16 -6.85
N ALA A 55 -20.27 -26.48 -7.15
CA ALA A 55 -21.22 -26.88 -6.11
C ALA A 55 -20.83 -28.19 -5.39
N ASP A 56 -20.09 -29.07 -6.05
CA ASP A 56 -19.56 -30.34 -5.53
C ASP A 56 -18.29 -30.18 -4.66
N PHE A 57 -17.75 -28.96 -4.54
CA PHE A 57 -16.60 -28.65 -3.70
C PHE A 57 -17.00 -28.26 -2.28
N ALA A 58 -18.30 -28.19 -1.97
CA ALA A 58 -18.79 -27.82 -0.67
C ALA A 58 -20.07 -28.55 -0.28
N GLU A 59 -20.30 -28.67 1.03
CA GLU A 59 -21.56 -29.10 1.60
C GLU A 59 -22.27 -27.91 2.27
N VAL A 60 -23.60 -27.91 2.24
CA VAL A 60 -24.40 -26.91 2.93
C VAL A 60 -24.44 -27.25 4.42
N ILE A 61 -24.09 -26.28 5.26
CA ILE A 61 -24.11 -26.43 6.72
C ILE A 61 -25.08 -25.42 7.34
N PRO A 62 -25.55 -25.66 8.58
CA PRO A 62 -26.28 -24.64 9.34
C PRO A 62 -25.42 -23.38 9.56
N PRO A 63 -26.04 -22.19 9.70
CA PRO A 63 -25.32 -20.98 10.10
C PRO A 63 -24.61 -21.20 11.44
N PRO A 64 -23.38 -20.68 11.61
CA PRO A 64 -22.71 -20.75 12.90
C PRO A 64 -23.44 -19.90 13.94
N GLU A 65 -23.36 -20.31 15.20
CA GLU A 65 -23.86 -19.52 16.32
C GLU A 65 -23.16 -18.15 16.36
N PRO A 66 -23.89 -17.05 16.65
CA PRO A 66 -23.28 -15.73 16.79
C PRO A 66 -22.19 -15.74 17.88
N ALA A 67 -21.01 -15.24 17.55
CA ALA A 67 -19.94 -14.97 18.50
C ALA A 67 -19.66 -13.46 18.61
N GLU A 68 -19.13 -13.05 19.76
CA GLU A 68 -18.71 -11.66 20.02
C GLU A 68 -17.37 -11.32 19.33
N ALA A 69 -16.51 -12.32 19.13
CA ALA A 69 -15.19 -12.16 18.55
C ALA A 69 -14.84 -13.30 17.60
N TYR A 70 -14.15 -12.97 16.50
CA TYR A 70 -13.70 -13.92 15.50
C TYR A 70 -12.19 -13.78 15.28
N TYR A 71 -11.45 -14.81 15.71
CA TYR A 71 -9.98 -14.84 15.70
C TYR A 71 -9.37 -15.26 14.35
N GLY A 72 -10.20 -15.32 13.31
CA GLY A 72 -9.78 -15.51 11.94
C GLY A 72 -8.72 -14.52 11.48
N LYS A 73 -7.75 -14.96 10.66
CA LYS A 73 -6.78 -14.05 10.04
C LYS A 73 -7.46 -13.24 8.93
N CYS A 74 -7.20 -11.94 8.89
CA CYS A 74 -7.54 -11.10 7.74
C CYS A 74 -6.47 -11.24 6.66
N LEU A 75 -6.93 -11.44 5.43
CA LEU A 75 -6.11 -11.54 4.24
C LEU A 75 -6.51 -10.41 3.29
N LEU A 76 -5.67 -9.38 3.19
CA LEU A 76 -5.77 -8.35 2.17
C LEU A 76 -5.62 -8.96 0.76
N THR A 77 -6.55 -8.68 -0.14
CA THR A 77 -6.55 -9.29 -1.48
C THR A 77 -6.18 -8.26 -2.52
N GLN A 78 -6.82 -7.10 -2.46
CA GLN A 78 -6.66 -6.04 -3.45
C GLN A 78 -6.78 -4.64 -2.83
N VAL A 79 -6.01 -3.71 -3.39
CA VAL A 79 -6.15 -2.26 -3.15
C VAL A 79 -6.29 -1.58 -4.50
N THR A 80 -7.35 -0.79 -4.67
CA THR A 80 -7.64 -0.06 -5.91
C THR A 80 -7.97 1.39 -5.61
N ASN A 81 -7.73 2.25 -6.58
CA ASN A 81 -8.02 3.69 -6.52
C ASN A 81 -8.72 4.05 -7.83
N PHE A 82 -9.92 4.63 -7.75
CA PHE A 82 -10.76 4.87 -8.92
C PHE A 82 -11.80 5.97 -8.66
N TYR A 83 -12.34 6.53 -9.74
CA TYR A 83 -13.58 7.29 -9.73
C TYR A 83 -14.77 6.32 -9.93
N PRO A 84 -15.77 6.27 -9.04
CA PRO A 84 -16.97 5.46 -9.25
C PRO A 84 -17.68 5.83 -10.56
N GLU A 85 -18.22 4.82 -11.25
CA GLU A 85 -18.87 4.99 -12.56
C GLU A 85 -19.92 6.13 -12.52
N GLY A 86 -19.85 7.03 -13.51
CA GLY A 86 -20.76 8.17 -13.66
C GLY A 86 -20.14 9.55 -13.46
N THR A 87 -18.83 9.65 -13.16
CA THR A 87 -18.14 10.92 -12.86
C THR A 87 -17.16 11.42 -13.94
N GLY A 88 -17.11 10.76 -15.11
CA GLY A 88 -16.08 10.98 -16.14
C GLY A 88 -15.15 9.77 -16.21
N ASP A 89 -14.40 9.64 -17.30
CA ASP A 89 -13.65 8.43 -17.69
C ASP A 89 -13.14 7.57 -16.52
N ASN A 90 -13.28 6.24 -16.66
CA ASN A 90 -12.78 5.17 -15.79
C ASN A 90 -11.24 5.23 -15.62
N ALA A 91 -10.71 6.34 -15.13
CA ALA A 91 -9.30 6.65 -15.02
C ALA A 91 -8.76 5.95 -13.77
N SER A 92 -8.34 4.71 -13.96
CA SER A 92 -7.27 4.15 -13.13
C SER A 92 -6.03 5.03 -13.29
N GLY A 93 -5.48 5.57 -12.20
CA GLY A 93 -4.35 6.49 -12.29
C GLY A 93 -3.94 7.09 -10.95
N GLU A 94 -2.96 7.99 -10.98
CA GLU A 94 -2.53 8.80 -9.85
C GLU A 94 -3.12 10.21 -10.01
N THR A 95 -3.92 10.64 -9.04
CA THR A 95 -4.51 11.98 -8.99
C THR A 95 -3.73 12.88 -8.03
N GLU A 96 -4.04 14.17 -7.95
CA GLU A 96 -3.46 15.08 -6.93
C GLU A 96 -3.80 14.67 -5.49
N ILE A 97 -4.82 13.83 -5.32
CA ILE A 97 -5.15 13.24 -4.01
C ILE A 97 -4.12 12.15 -3.66
N GLY A 98 -3.54 11.51 -4.67
CA GLY A 98 -2.60 10.41 -4.55
C GLY A 98 -3.31 9.05 -4.51
N ILE A 99 -2.52 8.00 -4.26
CA ILE A 99 -3.00 6.62 -4.26
C ILE A 99 -2.67 5.92 -2.94
N VAL A 100 -3.60 5.10 -2.46
CA VAL A 100 -3.31 4.09 -1.45
C VAL A 100 -2.70 2.90 -2.17
N ARG A 101 -1.43 2.61 -1.86
CA ARG A 101 -0.74 1.44 -2.40
C ARG A 101 -0.93 0.24 -1.49
N LYS A 102 -0.84 -0.97 -2.05
CA LYS A 102 -1.02 -2.22 -1.28
C LYS A 102 -0.06 -2.31 -0.10
N GLU A 103 1.17 -1.83 -0.26
CA GLU A 103 2.23 -1.85 0.76
C GLU A 103 1.95 -0.89 1.94
N GLN A 104 1.00 0.03 1.75
CA GLN A 104 0.54 0.97 2.79
C GLN A 104 -0.65 0.44 3.59
N VAL A 105 -1.22 -0.71 3.20
CA VAL A 105 -2.29 -1.38 3.93
C VAL A 105 -1.72 -2.57 4.67
N ARG A 106 -2.03 -2.68 5.96
CA ARG A 106 -1.47 -3.67 6.86
C ARG A 106 -2.56 -4.35 7.63
N VAL A 107 -2.40 -5.66 7.82
CA VAL A 107 -3.18 -6.43 8.79
C VAL A 107 -2.24 -6.80 9.91
N ILE A 108 -2.51 -6.31 11.10
CA ILE A 108 -1.74 -6.58 12.31
C ILE A 108 -2.55 -7.52 13.18
N HIS A 109 -1.90 -8.57 13.66
CA HIS A 109 -2.53 -9.58 14.50
C HIS A 109 -1.78 -9.71 15.82
N TYR A 110 -2.49 -9.39 16.90
CA TYR A 110 -2.11 -9.62 18.28
C TYR A 110 -2.91 -10.81 18.84
N PRO A 111 -2.50 -11.42 19.96
CA PRO A 111 -3.24 -12.53 20.57
C PRO A 111 -4.70 -12.21 20.90
N ASP A 112 -5.00 -10.95 21.19
CA ASP A 112 -6.30 -10.45 21.67
C ASP A 112 -6.93 -9.40 20.74
N CYS A 113 -6.26 -8.99 19.67
CA CYS A 113 -6.73 -7.94 18.77
C CYS A 113 -6.29 -8.18 17.32
N GLN A 114 -7.12 -7.76 16.36
CA GLN A 114 -6.72 -7.74 14.96
C GLN A 114 -7.10 -6.42 14.32
N GLN A 115 -6.12 -5.73 13.76
CA GLN A 115 -6.29 -4.41 13.19
C GLN A 115 -5.96 -4.41 11.70
N LEU A 116 -6.81 -3.76 10.92
CA LEU A 116 -6.46 -3.32 9.57
C LEU A 116 -6.07 -1.85 9.63
N VAL A 117 -4.85 -1.53 9.19
CA VAL A 117 -4.27 -0.19 9.25
C VAL A 117 -3.92 0.25 7.84
N PHE A 118 -4.26 1.47 7.47
CA PHE A 118 -3.77 2.08 6.25
C PHE A 118 -3.61 3.59 6.39
N HIS A 119 -2.79 4.18 5.52
CA HIS A 119 -2.64 5.63 5.44
C HIS A 119 -3.30 6.16 4.19
N MET A 120 -4.09 7.21 4.36
CA MET A 120 -4.52 8.07 3.28
C MET A 120 -3.29 8.73 2.63
N PRO A 121 -3.30 8.93 1.31
CA PRO A 121 -2.15 9.43 0.56
C PRO A 121 -1.73 10.86 0.96
N ARG A 122 -2.65 11.63 1.54
CA ARG A 122 -2.42 12.98 2.05
C ARG A 122 -3.29 13.24 3.28
N TYR A 123 -3.14 14.42 3.88
CA TYR A 123 -4.02 14.90 4.96
C TYR A 123 -5.48 14.76 4.54
N ALA A 124 -6.28 14.01 5.30
CA ALA A 124 -7.58 13.50 4.87
C ALA A 124 -8.75 13.98 5.75
N TRP A 125 -8.58 15.09 6.46
CA TRP A 125 -9.62 15.63 7.33
C TRP A 125 -10.86 16.10 6.55
N ASP A 126 -10.65 16.52 5.30
CA ASP A 126 -11.67 16.95 4.33
C ASP A 126 -12.08 15.82 3.37
N ALA A 127 -11.62 14.59 3.59
CA ALA A 127 -12.10 13.43 2.84
C ALA A 127 -13.59 13.15 3.16
N GLY A 128 -14.22 12.34 2.32
CA GLY A 128 -15.63 12.04 2.36
C GLY A 128 -15.99 10.97 3.40
N GLN A 129 -16.71 9.94 2.95
CA GLN A 129 -17.14 8.82 3.77
C GLN A 129 -16.12 7.69 3.77
N LEU A 130 -16.09 6.99 4.90
CA LEU A 130 -15.42 5.73 5.09
C LEU A 130 -16.50 4.67 5.33
N ARG A 131 -16.54 3.65 4.48
CA ARG A 131 -17.55 2.59 4.48
C ARG A 131 -16.89 1.23 4.61
N LEU A 132 -17.40 0.39 5.51
CA LEU A 132 -17.10 -1.04 5.54
C LEU A 132 -18.33 -1.78 5.05
N MET A 133 -18.15 -2.62 4.04
CA MET A 133 -19.21 -3.35 3.37
C MET A 133 -18.94 -4.85 3.40
N ASP A 134 -20.00 -5.61 3.58
CA ASP A 134 -20.03 -7.05 3.35
C ASP A 134 -20.18 -7.29 1.84
N ALA A 135 -19.19 -7.95 1.22
CA ALA A 135 -19.13 -8.09 -0.23
C ALA A 135 -20.10 -9.14 -0.79
N VAL A 136 -20.66 -10.01 0.06
CA VAL A 136 -21.63 -11.04 -0.34
C VAL A 136 -23.02 -10.41 -0.44
N SER A 137 -23.43 -9.67 0.59
CA SER A 137 -24.74 -9.03 0.68
C SER A 137 -24.79 -7.65 0.02
N GLY A 138 -23.63 -7.01 -0.17
CA GLY A 138 -23.52 -5.61 -0.59
C GLY A 138 -23.92 -4.60 0.48
N THR A 139 -24.15 -5.04 1.72
CA THR A 139 -24.65 -4.19 2.80
C THR A 139 -23.51 -3.45 3.48
N ALA A 140 -23.68 -2.15 3.72
CA ALA A 140 -22.77 -1.38 4.55
C ALA A 140 -22.93 -1.79 6.02
N LEU A 141 -21.89 -2.39 6.60
CA LEU A 141 -21.82 -2.75 8.01
C LEU A 141 -21.55 -1.54 8.90
N SER A 142 -20.84 -0.55 8.36
CA SER A 142 -20.68 0.76 8.99
C SER A 142 -20.38 1.83 7.95
N SER A 143 -20.75 3.07 8.27
CA SER A 143 -20.42 4.27 7.49
C SER A 143 -20.17 5.42 8.45
N SER A 144 -19.08 6.15 8.26
CA SER A 144 -18.75 7.36 9.02
C SER A 144 -17.96 8.33 8.14
N LYS A 145 -17.75 9.57 8.58
CA LYS A 145 -16.77 10.43 7.89
C LYS A 145 -15.37 9.86 8.09
N VAL A 146 -14.49 10.08 7.12
CA VAL A 146 -13.07 9.73 7.26
C VAL A 146 -12.47 10.44 8.48
N SER A 147 -12.78 11.72 8.68
CA SER A 147 -12.33 12.53 9.82
C SER A 147 -12.59 11.89 11.19
N ASP A 148 -13.68 11.14 11.33
CA ASP A 148 -14.10 10.54 12.61
C ASP A 148 -13.28 9.28 12.94
N ARG A 149 -12.51 8.77 11.97
CA ARG A 149 -11.72 7.53 12.05
C ARG A 149 -10.23 7.77 11.88
N LEU A 150 -9.81 9.01 11.63
CA LEU A 150 -8.40 9.36 11.52
C LEU A 150 -7.72 9.29 12.88
N SER A 151 -6.56 8.64 12.90
CA SER A 151 -5.54 8.78 13.92
C SER A 151 -4.46 9.71 13.37
N GLY A 152 -4.39 10.93 13.91
CA GLY A 152 -3.58 12.00 13.32
C GLY A 152 -4.20 12.54 12.03
N GLY A 153 -3.39 12.79 11.00
CA GLY A 153 -3.83 13.42 9.75
C GLY A 153 -4.13 12.46 8.59
N THR A 154 -3.63 11.23 8.63
CA THR A 154 -3.69 10.31 7.47
C THR A 154 -3.97 8.86 7.84
N MET A 155 -3.70 8.43 9.06
CA MET A 155 -3.77 7.01 9.42
C MET A 155 -5.20 6.62 9.80
N ILE A 156 -5.66 5.47 9.33
CA ILE A 156 -6.92 4.84 9.73
C ILE A 156 -6.59 3.49 10.34
N ILE A 157 -7.14 3.23 11.52
CA ILE A 157 -7.02 1.95 12.23
C ILE A 157 -8.43 1.37 12.38
N TRP A 158 -8.61 0.15 11.91
CA TRP A 158 -9.89 -0.56 11.98
C TRP A 158 -9.76 -1.84 12.79
N ASP A 159 -10.57 -1.97 13.84
CA ASP A 159 -10.67 -3.22 14.59
C ASP A 159 -11.51 -4.25 13.81
N THR A 160 -10.86 -5.34 13.44
CA THR A 160 -11.46 -6.43 12.64
C THR A 160 -11.80 -7.65 13.49
N LEU A 161 -11.58 -7.61 14.81
CA LEU A 161 -11.94 -8.68 15.73
C LEU A 161 -13.46 -8.99 15.74
N PRO A 162 -14.37 -7.99 15.68
CA PRO A 162 -15.81 -8.24 15.65
C PRO A 162 -16.33 -8.77 14.30
N LEU A 163 -15.51 -8.75 13.24
CA LEU A 163 -15.93 -9.15 11.90
C LEU A 163 -15.97 -10.67 11.80
N LYS A 164 -17.12 -11.19 11.36
CA LYS A 164 -17.29 -12.61 11.05
C LYS A 164 -16.30 -13.07 9.97
N PRO A 165 -16.00 -14.37 9.86
CA PRO A 165 -15.39 -14.91 8.65
C PRO A 165 -16.23 -14.53 7.43
N GLY A 166 -15.60 -14.03 6.38
CA GLY A 166 -16.32 -13.47 5.23
C GLY A 166 -15.49 -12.57 4.32
N PHE A 167 -16.18 -11.89 3.42
CA PHE A 167 -15.61 -11.06 2.36
C PHE A 167 -15.94 -9.59 2.60
N TYR A 168 -14.92 -8.73 2.66
CA TYR A 168 -15.10 -7.35 3.07
C TYR A 168 -14.48 -6.37 2.09
N THR A 169 -15.11 -5.21 1.99
CA THR A 169 -14.59 -4.06 1.25
C THR A 169 -14.63 -2.82 2.14
N ILE A 170 -13.50 -2.14 2.28
CA ILE A 170 -13.43 -0.80 2.83
C ILE A 170 -13.32 0.19 1.67
N GLU A 171 -14.14 1.23 1.69
CA GLU A 171 -14.06 2.36 0.75
C GLU A 171 -13.87 3.66 1.51
N ALA A 172 -12.91 4.47 1.08
CA ALA A 172 -12.70 5.84 1.53
C ALA A 172 -12.85 6.77 0.33
N ASP A 173 -13.93 7.54 0.27
CA ASP A 173 -14.19 8.49 -0.81
C ASP A 173 -13.71 9.90 -0.48
N TRP A 174 -13.51 10.70 -1.52
CA TRP A 174 -13.16 12.11 -1.49
C TRP A 174 -14.29 12.94 -2.10
N PRO A 175 -14.40 14.24 -1.75
CA PRO A 175 -15.46 15.11 -2.28
C PRO A 175 -15.49 15.24 -3.81
N ASP A 176 -14.37 15.02 -4.49
CA ASP A 176 -14.27 15.03 -5.96
C ASP A 176 -14.71 13.71 -6.61
N GLY A 177 -15.10 12.72 -5.81
CA GLY A 177 -15.47 11.38 -6.24
C GLY A 177 -14.33 10.37 -6.24
N TRP A 178 -13.08 10.76 -6.01
CA TRP A 178 -11.98 9.81 -5.94
C TRP A 178 -12.19 8.83 -4.78
N THR A 179 -12.00 7.54 -5.00
CA THR A 179 -12.26 6.51 -4.00
C THR A 179 -11.11 5.54 -3.89
N HIS A 180 -10.65 5.33 -2.66
CA HIS A 180 -9.73 4.25 -2.32
C HIS A 180 -10.54 3.04 -1.85
N ARG A 181 -10.26 1.86 -2.41
CA ARG A 181 -10.93 0.61 -2.04
C ARG A 181 -9.91 -0.42 -1.62
N ILE A 182 -10.20 -1.06 -0.49
CA ILE A 182 -9.39 -2.12 0.11
C ILE A 182 -10.29 -3.34 0.26
N ARG A 183 -9.93 -4.44 -0.38
CA ARG A 183 -10.63 -5.74 -0.26
C ARG A 183 -9.83 -6.68 0.60
N PHE A 184 -10.51 -7.40 1.48
CA PHE A 184 -9.88 -8.41 2.31
C PHE A 184 -10.87 -9.52 2.66
N ILE A 185 -10.32 -10.68 3.01
CA ILE A 185 -11.06 -11.87 3.43
C ILE A 185 -10.72 -12.14 4.89
N LYS A 186 -11.74 -12.33 5.72
CA LYS A 186 -11.57 -12.82 7.09
C LYS A 186 -11.75 -14.35 7.06
N MET A 187 -10.71 -15.08 7.39
CA MET A 187 -10.75 -16.55 7.44
C MET A 187 -11.45 -17.04 8.71
N ILE A 188 -11.82 -18.32 8.78
CA ILE A 188 -12.15 -18.95 10.06
C ILE A 188 -10.88 -19.17 10.92
N PRO A 189 -10.99 -19.25 12.25
CA PRO A 189 -9.84 -19.54 13.12
C PRO A 189 -9.12 -20.84 12.71
N GLY A 190 -7.79 -20.82 12.79
CA GLY A 190 -6.96 -21.98 12.41
C GLY A 190 -6.60 -22.06 10.92
N TYR A 191 -7.12 -21.16 10.07
CA TYR A 191 -6.77 -21.10 8.65
C TYR A 191 -5.87 -19.90 8.30
N PRO A 192 -5.04 -20.04 7.25
CA PRO A 192 -4.77 -21.29 6.51
C PRO A 192 -4.00 -22.31 7.38
N GLN A 193 -4.29 -23.60 7.19
CA GLN A 193 -3.60 -24.73 7.83
C GLN A 193 -2.27 -25.04 7.16
N GLU A 194 -2.24 -24.97 5.83
CA GLU A 194 -1.04 -25.13 5.00
C GLU A 194 -0.64 -23.82 4.33
N ALA A 195 0.64 -23.68 3.96
CA ALA A 195 1.10 -22.54 3.18
C ALA A 195 0.42 -22.49 1.80
N TYR A 196 0.07 -21.29 1.33
CA TYR A 196 -0.41 -21.07 -0.02
C TYR A 196 0.68 -21.36 -1.04
N SER A 197 0.34 -22.09 -2.11
CA SER A 197 1.24 -22.25 -3.26
C SER A 197 1.58 -20.90 -3.91
N HIS A 198 0.62 -19.97 -3.89
CA HIS A 198 0.76 -18.60 -4.36
C HIS A 198 0.31 -17.66 -3.24
N PRO A 199 1.22 -17.22 -2.36
CA PRO A 199 0.86 -16.37 -1.25
C PRO A 199 0.16 -15.11 -1.77
N PRO A 200 -1.07 -14.80 -1.33
CA PRO A 200 -1.64 -13.47 -1.51
C PRO A 200 -0.63 -12.44 -0.99
N GLY A 201 -0.40 -11.37 -1.76
CA GLY A 201 0.73 -10.43 -1.59
C GLY A 201 0.72 -9.56 -0.33
N ASN A 202 0.25 -10.08 0.80
CA ASN A 202 0.24 -9.39 2.08
C ASN A 202 1.51 -9.68 2.84
N VAL A 203 1.91 -8.69 3.61
CA VAL A 203 3.09 -8.77 4.45
C VAL A 203 2.66 -8.62 5.91
N ARG A 204 2.96 -9.63 6.73
CA ARG A 204 2.89 -9.58 8.19
C ARG A 204 4.19 -9.00 8.73
N MET A 205 4.10 -7.96 9.55
CA MET A 205 5.25 -7.42 10.27
C MET A 205 5.27 -7.97 11.70
N VAL A 206 6.41 -8.49 12.14
CA VAL A 206 6.67 -8.90 13.52
C VAL A 206 7.72 -7.94 14.08
N GLN A 207 7.45 -7.37 15.24
CA GLN A 207 8.42 -6.55 15.98
C GLN A 207 9.06 -7.41 17.07
N ASP A 208 10.39 -7.48 17.10
CA ASP A 208 11.18 -8.21 18.08
C ASP A 208 12.35 -7.33 18.54
N ASP A 209 12.39 -6.94 19.82
CA ASP A 209 13.47 -6.19 20.48
C ASP A 209 14.16 -5.12 19.59
N HIS A 210 13.36 -4.20 19.03
CA HIS A 210 13.76 -3.10 18.12
C HIS A 210 14.02 -3.45 16.65
N THR A 211 13.71 -4.67 16.21
CA THR A 211 13.78 -5.08 14.81
C THR A 211 12.40 -5.39 14.25
N TYR A 212 12.12 -4.88 13.05
CA TYR A 212 10.92 -5.23 12.30
C TYR A 212 11.27 -6.29 11.26
N ARG A 213 10.54 -7.41 11.28
CA ARG A 213 10.69 -8.53 10.36
C ARG A 213 9.41 -8.67 9.54
N LEU A 214 9.55 -8.72 8.23
CA LEU A 214 8.43 -8.85 7.30
C LEU A 214 8.30 -10.31 6.86
N PHE A 215 7.09 -10.83 6.88
CA PHE A 215 6.76 -12.18 6.46
C PHE A 215 5.66 -12.11 5.42
N ASP A 216 5.71 -12.95 4.38
CA ASP A 216 4.57 -13.09 3.48
C ASP A 216 3.37 -13.77 4.18
N SER A 217 2.28 -13.99 3.44
CA SER A 217 1.09 -14.67 3.94
C SER A 217 1.33 -16.15 4.29
N ASN A 218 2.45 -16.74 3.87
CA ASN A 218 2.89 -18.08 4.26
C ASN A 218 3.73 -18.09 5.53
N GLY A 219 4.06 -16.92 6.09
CA GLY A 219 4.97 -16.82 7.22
C GLY A 219 6.44 -17.01 6.82
N VAL A 220 6.78 -16.86 5.54
CA VAL A 220 8.16 -16.84 5.06
C VAL A 220 8.70 -15.42 5.20
N GLU A 221 9.84 -15.28 5.87
CA GLU A 221 10.50 -13.99 6.06
C GLU A 221 10.97 -13.43 4.70
N ILE A 222 10.49 -12.24 4.35
CA ILE A 222 10.85 -11.55 3.12
C ILE A 222 12.22 -10.89 3.35
N ARG A 223 13.29 -11.55 2.93
CA ARG A 223 14.68 -11.09 3.15
C ARG A 223 15.22 -10.18 2.03
N SER A 224 14.66 -10.24 0.83
CA SER A 224 15.16 -9.55 -0.38
C SER A 224 14.20 -8.45 -0.82
N GLY A 225 14.73 -7.26 -1.14
CA GLY A 225 13.94 -6.06 -1.46
C GLY A 225 13.63 -5.17 -0.24
N MET A 226 14.21 -5.53 0.92
CA MET A 226 13.99 -4.82 2.18
C MET A 226 14.90 -3.62 2.39
N GLU A 227 16.09 -3.44 1.79
CA GLU A 227 16.85 -2.18 2.03
C GLU A 227 16.02 -0.94 1.65
N ASP A 228 15.46 -0.91 0.44
CA ASP A 228 14.70 0.24 -0.04
C ASP A 228 13.37 0.41 0.69
N LEU A 229 12.66 -0.68 0.96
CA LEU A 229 11.39 -0.64 1.67
C LEU A 229 11.58 -0.36 3.17
N ARG A 230 12.64 -0.89 3.80
CA ARG A 230 13.05 -0.59 5.18
C ARG A 230 13.50 0.85 5.30
N GLN A 231 14.24 1.39 4.32
CA GLN A 231 14.62 2.80 4.28
C GLN A 231 13.36 3.68 4.12
N GLN A 232 12.47 3.37 3.18
CA GLN A 232 11.21 4.10 3.00
C GLN A 232 10.25 3.99 4.19
N ILE A 233 10.24 2.85 4.90
CA ILE A 233 9.42 2.63 6.09
C ILE A 233 10.05 3.30 7.31
N LEU A 234 11.38 3.27 7.46
CA LEU A 234 12.08 4.04 8.49
C LEU A 234 11.85 5.54 8.26
N ASP A 235 12.08 6.06 7.05
CA ASP A 235 11.83 7.46 6.71
C ASP A 235 10.39 7.91 7.01
N LYS A 236 9.40 7.03 6.82
CA LYS A 236 7.98 7.30 7.11
C LYS A 236 7.58 7.11 8.58
N ILE A 237 8.20 6.18 9.32
CA ILE A 237 7.87 5.89 10.73
C ILE A 237 8.69 6.75 11.70
N THR A 238 9.95 7.07 11.38
CA THR A 238 10.80 7.92 12.21
C THR A 238 10.67 9.40 11.90
N GLY A 239 9.84 9.81 10.93
CA GLY A 239 9.58 11.23 10.65
C GLY A 239 10.85 12.06 10.64
N SER A 240 11.90 11.61 9.95
CA SER A 240 12.97 12.56 9.63
C SER A 240 12.32 13.53 8.66
N GLY A 241 11.97 14.74 9.10
CA GLY A 241 11.30 15.77 8.29
C GLY A 241 12.13 16.29 7.11
N ARG A 242 12.82 15.38 6.40
CA ARG A 242 13.66 15.54 5.23
C ARG A 242 12.79 15.92 4.05
N ARG A 243 12.92 17.15 3.58
CA ARG A 243 12.29 17.64 2.34
C ARG A 243 13.20 18.61 1.64
N LEU A 244 12.93 18.86 0.35
CA LEU A 244 13.57 19.93 -0.40
C LEU A 244 12.59 21.08 -0.62
N GLU A 245 13.05 22.30 -0.40
CA GLU A 245 12.39 23.54 -0.82
C GLU A 245 13.17 24.10 -2.02
N TYR A 246 12.45 24.59 -3.03
CA TYR A 246 13.05 25.03 -4.30
C TYR A 246 12.76 26.50 -4.56
N GLU A 247 13.80 27.29 -4.81
CA GLU A 247 13.71 28.65 -5.31
C GLU A 247 14.36 28.72 -6.69
N GLN A 248 13.70 29.37 -7.64
CA GLN A 248 14.19 29.51 -9.01
C GLN A 248 14.26 30.98 -9.43
N SER A 249 15.41 31.36 -9.98
CA SER A 249 15.69 32.68 -10.55
C SER A 249 16.32 32.51 -11.93
N GLY A 250 15.48 32.40 -12.96
CA GLY A 250 15.92 32.19 -14.33
C GLY A 250 16.58 30.83 -14.54
N ARG A 251 17.89 30.83 -14.85
CA ARG A 251 18.70 29.63 -15.13
C ARG A 251 19.43 29.07 -13.91
N ALA A 252 19.23 29.66 -12.75
CA ALA A 252 19.83 29.25 -11.49
C ALA A 252 18.81 29.37 -10.35
N GLY A 253 19.19 28.95 -9.15
CA GLY A 253 18.36 29.09 -7.97
C GLY A 253 18.96 28.44 -6.74
N ILE A 254 18.12 28.20 -5.73
CA ILE A 254 18.52 27.61 -4.46
C ILE A 254 17.67 26.37 -4.19
N ILE A 255 18.32 25.28 -3.76
CA ILE A 255 17.69 24.09 -3.19
C ILE A 255 17.99 24.09 -1.70
N THR A 256 16.96 24.08 -0.86
CA THR A 256 17.14 23.98 0.61
C THR A 256 16.75 22.60 1.08
N TYR A 257 17.72 21.84 1.60
CA TYR A 257 17.49 20.63 2.37
C TYR A 257 17.01 21.00 3.78
N CYS A 258 15.83 20.51 4.16
CA CYS A 258 15.24 20.72 5.48
C CYS A 258 15.14 19.37 6.21
N GLU A 259 15.66 19.25 7.43
CA GLU A 259 15.48 18.08 8.31
C GLU A 259 15.33 18.55 9.76
N GLN A 260 14.13 18.42 10.34
CA GLN A 260 13.83 19.01 11.66
C GLN A 260 14.14 20.52 11.64
N ASP A 261 15.07 20.98 12.50
CA ASP A 261 15.55 22.38 12.55
C ASP A 261 16.76 22.65 11.63
N LEU A 262 17.34 21.61 11.01
CA LEU A 262 18.47 21.74 10.10
C LEU A 262 17.99 22.27 8.73
N ARG A 263 18.66 23.30 8.23
CA ARG A 263 18.45 23.87 6.90
C ARG A 263 19.80 24.08 6.20
N ILE A 264 19.98 23.44 5.05
CA ILE A 264 21.20 23.56 4.24
C ILE A 264 20.80 24.02 2.84
N ALA A 265 21.30 25.18 2.43
CA ALA A 265 21.03 25.74 1.11
C ALA A 265 22.17 25.40 0.14
N PHE A 266 21.80 24.99 -1.07
CA PHE A 266 22.69 24.69 -2.18
C PHE A 266 22.30 25.52 -3.39
N ASP A 267 23.26 26.22 -3.98
CA ASP A 267 23.05 26.87 -5.27
C ASP A 267 22.94 25.84 -6.38
N TRP A 268 22.11 26.09 -7.37
CA TRP A 268 22.04 25.25 -8.57
C TRP A 268 21.98 26.09 -9.83
N GLU A 269 22.43 25.52 -10.95
CA GLU A 269 22.35 26.12 -12.28
C GLU A 269 22.06 25.09 -13.37
N PHE A 270 21.42 25.52 -14.46
CA PHE A 270 21.28 24.69 -15.66
C PHE A 270 22.63 24.47 -16.32
N ALA A 271 22.97 23.20 -16.52
CA ALA A 271 24.18 22.77 -17.19
C ALA A 271 24.01 22.73 -18.72
N ALA A 272 25.07 22.32 -19.42
CA ALA A 272 25.08 22.11 -20.87
C ALA A 272 25.46 20.67 -21.23
N GLY A 273 25.17 20.26 -22.47
CA GLY A 273 25.52 18.93 -22.96
C GLY A 273 24.54 17.85 -22.48
N ASN A 274 25.05 16.83 -21.79
CA ASN A 274 24.22 15.74 -21.25
C ASN A 274 23.74 16.01 -19.82
N SER A 275 24.40 16.96 -19.14
CA SER A 275 24.03 17.45 -17.82
C SER A 275 22.87 18.41 -17.94
N VAL A 276 21.88 18.22 -17.07
CA VAL A 276 20.65 19.01 -16.96
C VAL A 276 20.86 20.11 -15.93
N VAL A 277 21.38 19.78 -14.74
CA VAL A 277 21.62 20.73 -13.64
C VAL A 277 22.90 20.35 -12.89
N TYR A 278 23.64 21.38 -12.48
CA TYR A 278 24.65 21.28 -11.42
C TYR A 278 24.09 21.86 -10.13
N ILE A 279 24.25 21.12 -9.03
CA ILE A 279 23.96 21.59 -7.67
C ILE A 279 25.30 21.76 -6.97
N PHE A 280 25.69 22.98 -6.63
CA PHE A 280 26.96 23.26 -5.97
C PHE A 280 26.87 22.89 -4.49
N VAL A 281 27.83 22.09 -4.02
CA VAL A 281 27.87 21.60 -2.64
C VAL A 281 29.25 21.87 -2.04
N PRO A 282 29.35 22.10 -0.71
CA PRO A 282 30.64 22.22 -0.07
C PRO A 282 31.47 20.95 -0.25
N ASN A 283 32.76 21.12 -0.54
CA ASN A 283 33.70 20.00 -0.56
C ASN A 283 33.90 19.43 0.85
N PRO A 284 34.43 18.19 0.98
CA PRO A 284 34.59 17.55 2.28
C PRO A 284 35.33 18.40 3.32
N GLY A 285 36.34 19.18 2.89
CA GLY A 285 37.10 20.06 3.79
C GLY A 285 36.35 21.32 4.24
N GLN A 286 35.24 21.67 3.56
CA GLN A 286 34.41 22.84 3.86
C GLN A 286 33.06 22.48 4.47
N TRP A 287 32.69 21.20 4.45
CA TRP A 287 31.35 20.72 4.79
C TRP A 287 30.87 21.16 6.17
N GLU A 288 31.62 20.82 7.23
CA GLU A 288 31.19 21.08 8.61
C GLU A 288 31.10 22.58 8.89
N ALA A 289 32.01 23.37 8.30
CA ALA A 289 32.03 24.82 8.43
C ALA A 289 30.85 25.49 7.70
N ALA A 290 30.46 24.97 6.53
CA ALA A 290 29.41 25.55 5.70
C ALA A 290 27.99 25.11 6.10
N THR A 291 27.83 23.87 6.59
CA THR A 291 26.53 23.24 6.83
C THR A 291 26.19 23.04 8.29
N HIS A 292 27.15 23.28 9.19
CA HIS A 292 27.07 22.95 10.61
C HIS A 292 26.66 21.49 10.90
N THR A 293 26.96 20.59 9.95
CA THR A 293 26.61 19.17 10.02
C THR A 293 27.89 18.33 9.96
N PRO A 294 28.02 17.24 10.74
CA PRO A 294 29.21 16.39 10.71
C PRO A 294 29.53 15.87 9.30
N LEU A 295 30.81 15.79 8.94
CA LEU A 295 31.25 15.28 7.63
C LEU A 295 30.76 13.85 7.37
N THR A 296 30.59 13.05 8.42
CA THR A 296 30.06 11.68 8.35
C THR A 296 28.63 11.61 7.78
N ARG A 297 27.89 12.72 7.78
CA ARG A 297 26.53 12.80 7.22
C ARG A 297 26.49 13.38 5.80
N ARG A 298 27.63 13.82 5.25
CA ARG A 298 27.68 14.46 3.93
C ARG A 298 27.09 13.57 2.85
N GLU A 299 27.60 12.36 2.72
CA GLU A 299 27.17 11.45 1.65
C GLU A 299 25.68 11.11 1.72
N GLU A 300 25.12 10.83 2.91
CA GLU A 300 23.68 10.53 3.03
C GLU A 300 22.79 11.72 2.66
N ILE A 301 23.21 12.95 2.98
CA ILE A 301 22.43 14.16 2.69
C ILE A 301 22.49 14.45 1.19
N LEU A 302 23.69 14.36 0.58
CA LEU A 302 23.86 14.60 -0.84
C LEU A 302 23.17 13.54 -1.70
N ASP A 303 23.16 12.28 -1.28
CA ASP A 303 22.41 11.19 -1.92
C ASP A 303 20.90 11.48 -1.89
N PHE A 304 20.37 11.89 -0.73
CA PHE A 304 18.97 12.30 -0.62
C PHE A 304 18.65 13.49 -1.53
N VAL A 305 19.50 14.53 -1.54
CA VAL A 305 19.29 15.72 -2.38
C VAL A 305 19.26 15.33 -3.86
N GLY A 306 20.25 14.55 -4.33
CA GLY A 306 20.31 14.10 -5.72
C GLY A 306 19.11 13.24 -6.13
N ALA A 307 18.75 12.26 -5.30
CA ALA A 307 17.61 11.38 -5.56
C ALA A 307 16.28 12.14 -5.60
N GLN A 308 16.07 13.06 -4.65
CA GLN A 308 14.84 13.84 -4.55
C GLN A 308 14.72 14.86 -5.68
N VAL A 309 15.80 15.52 -6.11
CA VAL A 309 15.80 16.42 -7.28
C VAL A 309 15.43 15.68 -8.56
N VAL A 310 15.98 14.49 -8.79
CA VAL A 310 15.63 13.66 -9.96
C VAL A 310 14.14 13.30 -9.92
N ARG A 311 13.62 12.91 -8.76
CA ARG A 311 12.20 12.57 -8.57
C ARG A 311 11.29 13.77 -8.87
N ASP A 312 11.61 14.94 -8.32
CA ASP A 312 10.71 16.10 -8.33
C ASP A 312 10.81 16.94 -9.61
N LYS A 313 12.01 17.08 -10.19
CA LYS A 313 12.30 18.09 -11.22
C LYS A 313 12.88 17.51 -12.51
N ALA A 314 13.43 16.30 -12.48
CA ALA A 314 14.09 15.71 -13.66
C ALA A 314 13.80 14.20 -13.81
N PRO A 315 12.53 13.77 -13.86
CA PRO A 315 12.19 12.35 -13.96
C PRO A 315 12.81 11.73 -15.22
N GLY A 316 13.43 10.56 -15.06
CA GLY A 316 14.17 9.87 -16.13
C GLY A 316 15.64 10.27 -16.26
N CYS A 317 16.11 11.26 -15.49
CA CYS A 317 17.54 11.53 -15.32
C CYS A 317 18.17 10.62 -14.26
N THR A 318 19.48 10.69 -14.14
CA THR A 318 20.27 10.09 -13.05
C THR A 318 21.22 11.16 -12.50
N TYR A 319 21.90 10.91 -11.39
CA TYR A 319 22.81 11.88 -10.80
C TYR A 319 24.13 11.22 -10.38
N ARG A 320 25.18 12.04 -10.25
CA ARG A 320 26.48 11.67 -9.70
C ARG A 320 26.94 12.76 -8.72
N ILE A 321 27.41 12.35 -7.56
CA ILE A 321 27.97 13.24 -6.54
C ILE A 321 29.47 13.35 -6.79
N GLU A 322 29.97 14.56 -6.87
CA GLU A 322 31.39 14.92 -6.93
C GLU A 322 31.77 15.69 -5.66
N ASP A 323 33.05 16.02 -5.50
CA ASP A 323 33.53 16.76 -4.33
C ASP A 323 32.86 18.14 -4.21
N GLY A 324 32.61 18.85 -5.32
CA GLY A 324 32.08 20.21 -5.28
C GLY A 324 30.66 20.39 -5.84
N TRP A 325 30.06 19.35 -6.41
CA TRP A 325 28.73 19.46 -6.99
C TRP A 325 28.04 18.10 -7.14
N ILE A 326 26.72 18.14 -7.34
CA ILE A 326 25.93 17.02 -7.86
C ILE A 326 25.61 17.32 -9.33
N ASP A 327 25.96 16.39 -10.22
CA ASP A 327 25.65 16.45 -11.65
C ASP A 327 24.40 15.61 -11.92
N VAL A 328 23.29 16.26 -12.30
CA VAL A 328 22.07 15.58 -12.75
C VAL A 328 22.10 15.52 -14.28
N PHE A 329 22.10 14.33 -14.86
CA PHE A 329 22.27 14.14 -16.30
C PHE A 329 21.27 13.15 -16.89
N SER A 330 20.94 13.37 -18.17
CA SER A 330 20.06 12.48 -18.91
C SER A 330 20.81 11.21 -19.35
N ARG A 331 20.17 10.04 -19.21
CA ARG A 331 20.63 8.83 -19.91
C ARG A 331 20.27 9.01 -21.38
N LYS A 332 21.20 9.49 -22.21
CA LYS A 332 21.01 9.41 -23.66
C LYS A 332 20.73 7.94 -24.02
N SER A 333 19.57 7.68 -24.61
CA SER A 333 19.34 6.45 -25.36
C SER A 333 20.42 6.39 -26.42
N ALA A 334 21.25 5.34 -26.38
CA ALA A 334 22.21 5.09 -27.43
C ALA A 334 21.44 5.07 -28.75
N SER A 335 21.59 6.10 -29.56
CA SER A 335 20.98 6.17 -30.88
C SER A 335 21.47 4.95 -31.65
N ARG A 336 20.57 4.01 -31.98
CA ARG A 336 20.80 3.03 -33.04
C ARG A 336 21.17 3.85 -34.27
N LYS A 337 22.44 3.80 -34.67
CA LYS A 337 22.87 4.28 -35.97
C LYS A 337 22.11 3.44 -37.01
N SER A 338 21.22 4.09 -37.75
CA SER A 338 20.64 3.57 -38.99
C SER A 338 21.69 3.56 -40.09
#